data_AF-A0A8T4HGX3-F1
#
_entry.id   AF-A0A8T4HGX3-F1
#
_cell.length_a   1.000
_cell.length_b   1.000
_cell.length_c   1.000
_cell.angle_alpha   90.00
_cell.angle_beta   90.00
_cell.angle_gamma   90.00
#
_symmetry.space_group_name_H-M   'P 1'
#
loop_
_entity.id
_entity.type
_entity.pdbx_description
1 polymer ?
#
loop_
_entity_poly.entity_id
_entity_poly.type
_entity_poly.pdbx_seq_one_letter_code
_entity_poly.pdbx_strand_id
1 'polypeptide(L)' 'MNEILKITLVGIGATLVMDIYTFVLKFFNINSLDYRLVGRWISKFSEGKFFHENIVKATP' A
#
# COMPACT_ATOMS: atom_id res chain seq x y z
N MET A 1 -10.18 -12.00 -25.51
CA MET A 1 -10.25 -10.53 -25.50
C MET A 1 -11.06 -10.00 -24.31
N ASN A 2 -12.23 -10.57 -23.99
CA ASN A 2 -13.04 -10.15 -22.83
C ASN A 2 -12.37 -10.34 -21.46
N GLU A 3 -11.55 -11.38 -21.28
CA GLU A 3 -10.91 -11.65 -19.99
C GLU A 3 -9.87 -10.59 -19.60
N ILE A 4 -9.05 -10.12 -20.56
CA ILE A 4 -8.08 -9.04 -20.30
C ILE A 4 -8.83 -7.77 -19.87
N LEU A 5 -9.94 -7.45 -20.55
CA LEU A 5 -10.74 -6.26 -20.24
C LEU A 5 -11.35 -6.33 -18.83
N LYS A 6 -11.83 -7.51 -18.40
CA LYS A 6 -12.29 -7.73 -17.02
C LYS A 6 -11.16 -7.59 -16.01
N ILE A 7 -10.00 -8.20 -16.27
CA ILE A 7 -8.83 -8.14 -15.38
C ILE A 7 -8.38 -6.68 -15.21
N THR A 8 -8.30 -5.93 -16.31
CA THR A 8 -7.94 -4.51 -16.27
C THR A 8 -8.97 -3.69 -15.49
N LEU A 9 -10.27 -3.94 -15.70
CA LEU A 9 -11.33 -3.22 -14.99
C LEU A 9 -11.32 -3.50 -13.48
N VAL A 10 -11.09 -4.76 -13.10
CA VAL A 10 -10.93 -5.17 -11.70
C VAL A 10 -9.69 -4.52 -11.09
N GLY A 11 -8.57 -4.51 -11.81
CA GLY A 11 -7.33 -3.87 -11.36
C GLY A 11 -7.50 -2.37 -11.14
N ILE A 12 -8.09 -1.66 -12.10
CA ILE A 12 -8.37 -0.23 -11.99
C ILE A 12 -9.35 0.05 -10.84
N GLY A 13 -10.43 -0.74 -10.75
CA GLY A 13 -11.40 -0.61 -9.66
C GLY A 13 -10.78 -0.81 -8.29
N ALA A 14 -9.91 -1.80 -8.14
CA ALA A 14 -9.20 -2.07 -6.89
C ALA A 14 -8.30 -0.88 -6.47
N THR A 15 -7.54 -0.30 -7.41
CA THR A 15 -6.71 0.88 -7.15
C THR A 15 -7.56 2.09 -6.75
N LEU A 16 -8.64 2.37 -7.48
CA LEU A 16 -9.54 3.48 -7.17
C LEU A 16 -10.19 3.33 -5.79
N VAL A 17 -10.59 2.12 -5.42
CA VAL A 17 -11.15 1.84 -4.08
C VAL A 17 -10.12 2.12 -2.98
N MET A 18 -8.85 1.74 -3.17
CA MET A 18 -7.78 2.04 -2.22
C MET A 18 -7.52 3.54 -2.07
N ASP A 19 -7.52 4.29 -3.19
CA ASP A 19 -7.31 5.74 -3.19
C ASP A 19 -8.46 6.47 -2.50
N ILE A 20 -9.70 6.08 -2.80
CA ILE A 20 -10.90 6.64 -2.15
C ILE A 20 -10.90 6.32 -0.66
N TYR A 21 -10.57 5.10 -0.27
CA TYR A 21 -10.49 4.72 1.14
C TYR A 21 -9.47 5.56 1.90
N THR A 22 -8.30 5.79 1.30
CA THR A 22 -7.26 6.68 1.84
C THR A 22 -7.77 8.12 1.99
N PHE A 23 -8.52 8.62 1.01
CA PHE A 23 -9.13 9.96 1.07
C PHE A 23 -10.20 10.06 2.16
N VAL A 24 -11.03 9.03 2.32
CA VAL A 24 -12.04 8.93 3.39
C VAL A 24 -11.35 8.92 4.76
N LEU A 25 -10.31 8.11 4.96
CA LEU A 25 -9.53 8.10 6.20
C LEU A 25 -8.93 9.47 6.52
N LYS A 26 -8.42 10.17 5.50
CA LYS A 26 -7.92 11.54 5.64
C LYS A 26 -9.00 12.52 6.11
N PHE A 27 -10.24 12.35 5.65
CA PHE A 27 -11.38 13.17 6.11
C PHE A 27 -11.70 12.93 7.59
N PHE A 28 -11.50 11.71 8.09
CA PHE A 28 -11.65 11.36 9.50
C PHE A 28 -10.43 11.74 10.37
N ASN A 29 -9.44 12.46 9.83
CA ASN A 29 -8.17 12.80 10.52
C ASN A 29 -7.40 11.56 11.01
N ILE A 30 -7.72 10.38 10.47
CA ILE A 30 -6.98 9.15 10.72
C ILE A 30 -5.80 9.21 9.76
N ASN A 31 -4.57 9.25 10.32
CA ASN A 31 -3.37 9.11 9.52
C ASN A 31 -3.50 7.81 8.72
N SER A 32 -3.72 7.94 7.41
CA SER A 32 -3.78 6.79 6.52
C SER A 32 -2.46 6.03 6.61
N LEU A 33 -2.47 4.76 6.21
CA LEU A 33 -1.26 3.95 6.15
C LEU A 33 -0.16 4.73 5.41
N ASP A 34 0.93 5.07 6.10
CA ASP A 34 2.04 5.78 5.47
C ASP A 34 2.73 4.81 4.52
N TYR A 35 2.36 4.87 3.23
CA TYR A 35 2.94 4.02 2.18
C TYR A 35 4.47 4.20 2.07
N ARG A 36 5.06 5.23 2.67
CA ARG A 36 6.52 5.33 2.84
C ARG A 36 7.08 4.20 3.69
N LEU A 37 6.32 3.68 4.66
CA LEU A 37 6.71 2.51 5.45
C LEU A 37 6.75 1.25 4.56
N VAL A 38 5.82 1.10 3.62
CA VAL A 38 5.87 0.02 2.62
C VAL A 38 7.11 0.17 1.73
N GLY A 39 7.43 1.38 1.31
CA GLY A 39 8.67 1.68 0.59
C GLY A 39 9.93 1.31 1.40
N ARG A 40 9.98 1.67 2.69
CA ARG A 40 11.08 1.29 3.60
C ARG A 40 11.18 -0.22 3.79
N TRP A 41 10.05 -0.93 3.83
CA TRP A 41 10.02 -2.39 3.90
C TRP A 41 10.63 -3.03 2.67
N ILE A 42 10.19 -2.60 1.49
CA ILE A 42 10.70 -3.10 0.20
C ILE A 42 12.20 -2.78 0.05
N SER A 43 12.65 -1.61 0.49
CA SER A 43 14.09 -1.29 0.47
C SER A 43 14.92 -2.28 1.29
N LYS A 44 14.38 -2.78 2.41
CA LYS A 44 15.04 -3.79 3.26
C LYS A 44 14.97 -5.21 2.68
N PHE A 45 14.19 -5.46 1.63
CA PHE A 45 14.22 -6.76 0.92
C PHE A 45 15.55 -7.02 0.25
N SER A 46 16.22 -5.95 -0.22
CA SER A 46 17.58 -6.01 -0.73
C SER A 46 18.57 -6.58 0.31
N GLU A 47 18.28 -6.40 1.60
CA GLU A 47 19.08 -6.87 2.72
C GLU A 47 18.64 -8.24 3.26
N GLY A 48 17.63 -8.89 2.65
CA GLY A 48 17.12 -10.21 3.08
C GLY A 48 16.32 -10.23 4.39
N LYS A 49 15.95 -9.06 4.93
CA LYS A 49 15.17 -8.95 6.17
C LYS A 49 13.68 -8.75 5.87
N PHE A 50 12.95 -9.87 5.82
CA PHE A 50 11.51 -9.89 5.52
C PHE A 50 10.62 -9.60 6.74
N PHE A 51 11.08 -9.93 7.96
CA PHE A 51 10.34 -9.74 9.21
C PHE A 51 11.00 -8.69 10.10
N HIS A 52 10.21 -7.72 10.59
CA HIS A 52 10.64 -6.71 11.57
C HIS A 52 9.57 -6.56 12.66
N GLU A 53 9.97 -6.46 13.93
CA GLU A 53 9.06 -6.40 15.08
C GLU A 53 8.17 -5.15 15.13
N ASN A 54 8.57 -4.06 14.45
CA ASN A 54 7.68 -2.94 14.17
C ASN A 54 8.34 -2.01 13.13
N ILE A 55 7.80 -1.92 11.91
CA ILE A 55 8.41 -1.07 10.88
C ILE A 55 8.36 0.43 11.22
N VAL A 56 7.41 0.83 12.08
CA VAL A 56 7.29 2.22 12.55
C VAL A 56 8.44 2.58 13.50
N LYS A 57 8.95 1.61 14.28
CA LYS A 57 10.08 1.81 15.21
C LYS A 57 11.45 1.43 14.64
N ALA A 58 11.50 0.86 13.44
CA ALA A 58 12.74 0.49 12.81
C ALA A 58 13.59 1.75 12.54
N THR A 59 14.84 1.74 13.00
CA THR A 59 15.83 2.80 12.74
C THR A 59 16.05 2.97 11.22
N PRO A 60 16.28 4.20 10.73
CA PRO A 60 16.57 4.48 9.32
C PRO A 60 17.68 3.58 8.77
#